data_AF-A0A174I431-F1
#
_entry.id   AF-A0A174I431-F1
#
_cell.length_a   1.000
_cell.length_b   1.000
_cell.length_c   1.000
_cell.angle_alpha   90.00
_cell.angle_beta   90.00
_cell.angle_gamma   90.00
#
_symmetry.space_group_name_H-M   'P 1'
#
loop_
_entity.id
_entity.type
_entity.pdbx_description
1 polymer ?
#
loop_
_entity_poly.entity_id
_entity_poly.type
_entity_poly.pdbx_seq_one_letter_code
_entity_poly.pdbx_strand_id
1 'polypeptide(L)'
;MQIFVDADACPVVGIVEKVAKEHSVPVTLLCDTNHVLASDYSEVIVVGAGADAVDYKLISICHKGDIVVSQDYGVAAMALGKGLTRSSGPWL
;
A
#
# COMPACT_ATOMS: atom_id res chain seq x y z
N MET A 1 3.64 13.19 -2.48
CA MET A 1 4.43 11.96 -2.42
C MET A 1 4.18 11.32 -1.08
N GLN A 2 3.38 10.26 -1.10
CA GLN A 2 3.03 9.42 0.02
C GLN A 2 3.21 7.96 -0.41
N ILE A 3 3.41 7.06 0.56
CA ILE A 3 3.50 5.62 0.30
C ILE A 3 2.17 4.98 0.67
N PHE A 4 1.60 4.22 -0.27
CA PHE A 4 0.43 3.39 -0.07
C PHE A 4 0.85 1.93 -0.12
N VAL A 5 0.48 1.16 0.90
CA VAL A 5 0.81 -0.26 0.99
C VAL A 5 -0.48 -1.05 0.99
N ASP A 6 -0.57 -2.01 0.07
CA ASP A 6 -1.52 -3.10 0.15
C ASP A 6 -1.03 -4.07 1.22
N ALA A 7 -1.59 -3.94 2.42
CA ALA A 7 -1.15 -4.66 3.60
C ALA A 7 -1.78 -6.04 3.74
N ASP A 8 -2.70 -6.42 2.85
CA ASP A 8 -3.26 -7.77 2.77
C ASP A 8 -2.25 -8.73 2.12
N ALA A 9 -1.51 -8.25 1.10
CA ALA A 9 -0.58 -9.07 0.34
C ALA A 9 0.91 -8.80 0.63
N CYS A 10 1.25 -7.75 1.40
CA CYS A 10 2.64 -7.30 1.56
C CYS A 10 3.28 -7.76 2.89
N PRO A 11 4.26 -8.68 2.87
CA PRO A 11 4.97 -9.13 4.08
C PRO A 11 6.02 -8.12 4.57
N VAL A 12 6.30 -7.05 3.81
CA VAL A 12 7.38 -6.10 4.08
C VAL A 12 6.92 -4.76 4.66
N VAL A 13 5.72 -4.70 5.25
CA VAL A 13 5.19 -3.48 5.90
C VAL A 13 6.20 -2.86 6.86
N GLY A 14 6.83 -3.66 7.74
CA GLY A 14 7.81 -3.15 8.70
C GLY A 14 9.06 -2.52 8.07
N ILE A 15 9.49 -3.02 6.91
CA ILE A 15 10.61 -2.43 6.15
C ILE A 15 10.18 -1.09 5.56
N VAL A 16 8.97 -1.03 4.98
CA VAL A 16 8.41 0.21 4.43
C VAL A 16 8.32 1.28 5.51
N GLU A 17 7.76 0.95 6.67
CA GLU A 17 7.63 1.91 7.78
C GLU A 17 8.97 2.40 8.29
N LYS A 18 9.95 1.51 8.46
CA LYS A 18 11.30 1.89 8.90
C LYS A 18 11.92 2.91 7.95
N VAL A 19 11.94 2.61 6.65
CA VAL A 19 12.54 3.48 5.62
C VAL A 19 11.74 4.78 5.49
N ALA A 20 10.42 4.69 5.50
CA ALA A 20 9.56 5.86 5.42
C ALA A 20 9.76 6.81 6.60
N LYS A 21 9.93 6.27 7.81
CA LYS A 21 10.22 7.05 9.03
C LYS A 21 11.59 7.74 8.95
N GLU A 22 12.62 7.06 8.45
CA GLU A 22 13.95 7.65 8.22
C GLU A 22 13.90 8.82 7.23
N HIS A 23 13.01 8.76 6.23
CA HIS A 23 12.82 9.82 5.23
C HIS A 23 11.66 10.78 5.52
N SER A 24 10.97 10.63 6.66
CA SER A 24 9.77 11.40 7.02
C SER A 24 8.68 11.40 5.94
N VAL A 25 8.48 10.27 5.26
CA VAL A 25 7.46 10.10 4.20
C VAL A 25 6.21 9.46 4.79
N PRO A 26 5.02 10.06 4.65
CA PRO A 26 3.79 9.47 5.17
C PRO A 26 3.50 8.09 4.55
N VAL A 27 2.97 7.18 5.37
CA VAL A 27 2.57 5.83 4.95
C VAL A 27 1.11 5.60 5.30
N THR A 28 0.37 5.06 4.34
CA THR A 28 -0.99 4.57 4.55
C THR A 28 -1.06 3.09 4.19
N LEU A 29 -1.46 2.29 5.17
CA LEU A 29 -1.70 0.86 5.01
C LEU A 29 -3.18 0.65 4.69
N LEU A 30 -3.47 -0.13 3.66
CA LEU A 30 -4.83 -0.54 3.34
C LEU A 30 -4.95 -2.05 3.56
N CYS A 31 -5.99 -2.44 4.28
CA CYS A 31 -6.30 -3.85 4.53
C CYS A 31 -7.80 -4.08 4.56
N ASP A 32 -8.22 -5.32 4.37
CA ASP A 32 -9.60 -5.73 4.57
C ASP A 32 -9.95 -5.90 6.07
N THR A 33 -11.22 -6.21 6.35
CA THR A 33 -11.69 -6.45 7.73
C THR A 33 -11.18 -7.75 8.36
N ASN A 34 -10.53 -8.63 7.59
CA ASN A 34 -10.00 -9.90 8.09
C ASN A 34 -8.61 -9.72 8.72
N HIS A 35 -7.93 -8.61 8.44
CA HIS A 35 -6.62 -8.29 8.97
C HIS A 35 -6.73 -7.21 10.06
N VAL A 36 -6.26 -7.54 11.27
CA VAL A 36 -6.11 -6.54 12.35
C VAL A 36 -4.70 -5.97 12.27
N LEU A 37 -4.57 -4.81 11.64
CA LEU A 37 -3.32 -4.05 11.57
C LEU A 37 -3.37 -2.88 12.56
N ALA A 38 -2.26 -2.71 13.29
CA ALA A 38 -2.03 -1.55 14.12
C ALA A 38 -0.62 -1.03 13.83
N SER A 39 -0.49 0.28 13.64
CA SER A 39 0.79 0.95 13.44
C SER A 39 0.84 2.25 14.24
N ASP A 40 2.01 2.52 14.82
CA ASP A 40 2.29 3.77 15.54
C ASP A 40 2.77 4.89 14.59
N TYR A 41 3.04 4.57 13.32
CA TYR A 41 3.57 5.50 12.33
C TYR A 41 2.62 5.71 11.15
N SER A 42 2.04 4.62 10.66
CA SER A 42 1.22 4.62 9.45
C SER A 42 -0.25 4.84 9.77
N GLU A 43 -0.95 5.54 8.88
CA GLU A 43 -2.41 5.53 8.88
C GLU A 43 -2.91 4.17 8.39
N VAL A 44 -3.90 3.58 9.08
CA VAL A 44 -4.50 2.31 8.68
C VAL A 44 -5.92 2.56 8.18
N ILE A 45 -6.18 2.25 6.92
CA ILE A 45 -7.50 2.32 6.31
C ILE A 45 -8.02 0.90 6.14
N VAL A 46 -9.03 0.56 6.94
CA VAL A 46 -9.75 -0.71 6.81
C VAL A 46 -10.85 -0.55 5.76
N VAL A 47 -10.83 -1.41 4.74
CA VAL A 47 -11.83 -1.45 3.68
C VAL A 47 -12.82 -2.59 3.97
N GLY A 48 -14.11 -2.35 3.69
CA GLY A 48 -15.14 -3.37 3.89
C GLY A 48 -14.88 -4.62 3.04
N ALA A 49 -15.33 -5.77 3.53
CA ALA A 49 -15.13 -7.06 2.86
C ALA A 49 -15.74 -7.06 1.45
N GLY A 50 -14.93 -7.43 0.46
CA GLY A 50 -15.30 -7.55 -0.94
C GLY A 50 -14.09 -7.93 -1.79
N ALA A 51 -14.32 -8.68 -2.87
CA ALA A 51 -13.25 -9.04 -3.81
C ALA A 51 -12.60 -7.78 -4.36
N ASP A 52 -11.27 -7.72 -4.30
CA ASP A 52 -10.42 -6.62 -4.79
C ASP A 52 -10.78 -5.23 -4.20
N ALA A 53 -11.53 -5.17 -3.09
CA ALA A 53 -12.03 -3.91 -2.54
C ALA A 53 -10.87 -2.99 -2.09
N VAL A 54 -9.83 -3.60 -1.51
CA VAL A 54 -8.61 -2.92 -1.09
C VAL A 54 -7.86 -2.37 -2.30
N ASP A 55 -7.71 -3.15 -3.36
CA ASP A 55 -7.01 -2.77 -4.59
C ASP A 55 -7.64 -1.54 -5.25
N TYR A 56 -8.97 -1.59 -5.47
CA TYR A 56 -9.69 -0.46 -6.05
C TYR A 56 -9.64 0.76 -5.15
N LYS A 57 -9.76 0.58 -3.83
CA LYS A 57 -9.67 1.69 -2.89
C LYS A 57 -8.28 2.32 -2.92
N LEU A 58 -7.22 1.53 -2.88
CA LEU A 58 -5.83 1.95 -2.95
C LEU A 58 -5.61 2.78 -4.21
N ILE A 59 -5.92 2.22 -5.38
CA ILE A 59 -5.72 2.92 -6.65
C ILE A 59 -6.58 4.18 -6.73
N SER A 60 -7.79 4.20 -6.16
CA SER A 60 -8.67 5.37 -6.20
C SER A 60 -8.10 6.58 -5.46
N ILE A 61 -7.43 6.38 -4.32
CA ILE A 61 -6.92 7.46 -3.45
C ILE A 61 -5.51 7.93 -3.83
N CYS A 62 -4.76 7.12 -4.59
CA CYS A 62 -3.41 7.51 -5.03
C CYS A 62 -3.44 8.60 -6.10
N HIS A 63 -2.46 9.51 -6.06
CA HIS A 63 -2.27 10.56 -7.05
C HIS A 63 -0.89 10.43 -7.72
N LYS A 64 -0.74 11.03 -8.92
CA LYS A 64 0.53 11.00 -9.65
C LYS A 64 1.68 11.48 -8.77
N GLY A 65 2.76 10.68 -8.72
CA GLY A 65 3.92 10.95 -7.85
C GLY A 65 3.85 10.29 -6.47
N ASP A 66 2.78 9.56 -6.16
CA ASP A 66 2.74 8.66 -5.01
C ASP A 66 3.36 7.30 -5.33
N ILE A 67 3.74 6.58 -4.27
CA ILE A 67 4.39 5.28 -4.33
C ILE A 67 3.40 4.23 -3.87
N VAL A 68 3.24 3.17 -4.67
CA VAL A 68 2.46 1.99 -4.31
C VAL A 68 3.37 0.81 -4.07
N VAL A 69 3.19 0.14 -2.93
CA VAL A 69 3.86 -1.11 -2.56
C VAL A 69 2.81 -2.21 -2.47
N SER A 70 2.92 -3.21 -3.33
CA SER A 70 2.07 -4.41 -3.33
C SER A 70 2.85 -5.59 -3.91
N GLN A 71 2.49 -6.81 -3.50
CA GLN A 71 2.93 -8.03 -4.16
C GLN A 71 2.04 -8.43 -5.34
N ASP A 72 0.85 -7.83 -5.47
CA ASP A 72 -0.08 -8.13 -6.53
C ASP A 72 0.34 -7.44 -7.84
N TYR A 73 0.55 -8.26 -8.89
CA TYR A 73 0.95 -7.77 -10.21
C TYR A 73 -0.16 -6.97 -10.92
N GLY A 74 -1.43 -7.28 -10.64
CA GLY A 74 -2.60 -6.54 -11.10
C GLY A 74 -2.66 -5.15 -10.48
N VAL A 75 -2.51 -5.02 -9.16
CA VAL A 75 -2.42 -3.72 -8.46
C VAL A 75 -1.24 -2.90 -9.00
N ALA A 76 -0.10 -3.56 -9.17
CA ALA A 76 1.09 -2.99 -9.80
C ALA A 76 0.81 -2.44 -11.22
N ALA A 77 0.05 -3.17 -12.05
CA ALA A 77 -0.31 -2.72 -13.38
C ALA A 77 -1.28 -1.53 -13.36
N MET A 78 -2.28 -1.56 -12.47
CA MET A 78 -3.22 -0.45 -12.26
C MET A 78 -2.50 0.82 -11.83
N ALA A 79 -1.54 0.70 -10.90
CA ALA A 79 -0.76 1.82 -10.40
C ALA A 79 0.07 2.49 -11.52
N LEU A 80 0.76 1.68 -12.33
CA LEU A 80 1.52 2.19 -13.48
C LEU A 80 0.62 2.87 -14.52
N GLY A 81 -0.56 2.30 -14.79
CA GLY A 81 -1.55 2.89 -15.70
C GLY A 81 -2.02 4.28 -15.26
N LYS A 82 -2.03 4.55 -13.95
CA LYS A 82 -2.37 5.87 -13.37
C LYS A 82 -1.17 6.83 -13.28
N GLY A 83 0.03 6.39 -13.66
CA GLY A 83 1.26 7.19 -13.59
C GLY A 83 1.87 7.26 -12.18
N LEU A 84 1.65 6.23 -11.36
CA LEU A 84 2.24 6.07 -10.04
C LEU A 84 3.60 5.37 -10.12
N THR A 85 4.42 5.58 -9.10
CA THR A 85 5.66 4.81 -8.93
C THR A 85 5.33 3.50 -8.21
N ARG A 86 5.92 2.39 -8.66
CA ARG A 86 5.63 1.06 -8.15
C ARG A 86 6.86 0.39 -7.57
N SER A 87 6.67 -0.32 -6.47
CA SER A 87 7.64 -1.24 -5.88
C SER A 87 7.02 -2.64 -5.75
N SER A 88 7.56 -3.64 -6.47
CA SER A 88 7.05 -5.03 -6.49
C SER A 88 8.20 -6.03 -6.35
N GLY A 89 7.99 -7.09 -5.55
CA GLY A 89 8.96 -8.16 -5.26
C GLY A 89 9.07 -9.23 -6.35
N PRO A 90 9.86 -10.31 -6.16
CA PRO A 90 9.98 -11.09 -4.92
C PRO A 90 10.83 -10.41 -3.86
N TRP A 91 10.27 -10.29 -2.65
CA TRP A 91 10.95 -9.78 -1.47
C TRP A 91 11.50 -11.01 -0.73
N LEU A 92 12.82 -11.21 -0.78
CA LEU A 92 13.54 -12.31 -0.12
C LEU A 92 13.52 -12.17 1.41
#